data_AF-A0A328NN87-F1
#
_entry.id   AF-A0A328NN87-F1
#
_cell.length_a   1.000
_cell.length_b   1.000
_cell.length_c   1.000
_cell.angle_alpha   90.00
_cell.angle_beta   90.00
_cell.angle_gamma   90.00
#
_symmetry.space_group_name_H-M   'P 1'
#
loop_
_entity.id
_entity.type
_entity.pdbx_description
1 polymer ?
#
loop_
_entity_poly.entity_id
_entity_poly.type
_entity_poly.pdbx_seq_one_letter_code
_entity_poly.pdbx_strand_id
1 'polypeptide(L)' 'MPLDRAEALDVLREALRRAHEGERVEVACRGGVGRTGTALAALAILDGLPVERAVPWVRAGYHPKAVETPWQRRWLRRVT' A
#
# COMPACT_ATOMS: atom_id res chain seq x y z
N MET A 1 1.61 4.30 11.83
CA MET A 1 2.61 3.74 10.91
C MET A 1 3.09 2.41 11.47
N PRO A 2 3.65 1.48 10.67
CA PRO A 2 4.09 0.20 11.20
C PRO A 2 5.15 0.42 12.29
N LEU A 3 5.04 -0.35 13.36
CA LEU A 3 6.05 -0.37 14.43
C LEU A 3 7.30 -1.12 13.94
N ASP A 4 7.08 -2.25 13.27
CA ASP A 4 8.09 -2.93 12.48
C ASP A 4 7.84 -2.70 10.99
N ARG A 5 8.85 -2.16 10.32
CA ARG A 5 8.81 -1.84 8.90
C ARG A 5 9.15 -3.05 8.03
N ALA A 6 10.08 -3.89 8.47
CA ALA A 6 10.50 -5.06 7.72
C ALA A 6 9.35 -6.07 7.67
N GLU A 7 8.75 -6.36 8.83
CA GLU A 7 7.58 -7.23 8.93
C GLU A 7 6.44 -6.75 8.03
N ALA A 8 6.14 -5.45 8.03
CA ALA A 8 5.10 -4.89 7.18
C ALA A 8 5.40 -5.05 5.67
N LEU A 9 6.66 -4.93 5.25
CA LEU A 9 7.03 -5.13 3.86
C LEU A 9 7.01 -6.61 3.46
N ASP A 10 7.42 -7.50 4.35
CA ASP A 10 7.40 -8.94 4.08
C ASP A 10 5.96 -9.45 3.90
N VAL A 11 5.03 -9.01 4.75
CA VAL A 11 3.60 -9.31 4.60
C VAL A 11 3.04 -8.77 3.27
N LEU A 12 3.46 -7.57 2.85
CA LEU A 12 3.01 -6.99 1.58
C LEU A 12 3.60 -7.69 0.36
N ARG A 13 4.87 -8.11 0.41
CA ARG A 13 5.49 -8.91 -0.67
C ARG A 13 4.82 -10.26 -0.79
N GLU A 14 4.49 -10.89 0.33
CA GLU A 14 3.75 -12.15 0.34
C GLU A 14 2.35 -11.97 -0.26
N ALA A 15 1.64 -10.92 0.11
CA ALA A 15 0.34 -10.57 -0.49
C ALA A 15 0.46 -10.35 -2.01
N LEU A 16 1.51 -9.66 -2.47
CA LEU A 16 1.76 -9.42 -3.89
C LEU A 16 2.07 -10.72 -4.64
N ARG A 17 2.89 -11.60 -4.05
CA ARG A 17 3.21 -12.93 -4.60
C ARG A 17 1.94 -13.77 -4.80
N ARG A 18 1.09 -13.87 -3.78
CA ARG A 18 -0.19 -14.60 -3.87
C ARG A 18 -1.12 -14.01 -4.92
N ALA A 19 -1.16 -12.69 -5.04
CA ALA A 19 -1.94 -12.02 -6.09
C ALA A 19 -1.42 -12.37 -7.50
N HIS A 20 -0.10 -12.42 -7.70
CA HIS A 20 0.52 -12.86 -8.97
C HIS A 20 0.27 -14.34 -9.27
N GLU A 21 0.10 -15.17 -8.24
CA GLU A 21 -0.29 -16.58 -8.36
C GLU A 21 -1.79 -16.75 -8.68
N GLY A 22 -2.55 -15.65 -8.80
CA GLY A 22 -3.96 -15.66 -9.16
C GLY A 22 -4.92 -15.72 -7.96
N GLU A 23 -4.39 -15.64 -6.73
CA GLU A 23 -5.23 -15.61 -5.54
C GLU A 23 -5.89 -14.24 -5.32
N ARG A 24 -7.12 -14.25 -4.80
CA ARG A 24 -7.80 -13.01 -4.38
C ARG A 24 -7.33 -12.63 -2.97
N VAL A 25 -6.57 -11.56 -2.86
CA VAL A 25 -6.06 -11.02 -1.58
C VAL A 25 -6.83 -9.78 -1.18
N GLU A 26 -7.40 -9.77 0.03
CA GLU A 26 -8.08 -8.60 0.60
C GLU A 26 -7.16 -7.89 1.61
N VAL A 27 -7.13 -6.55 1.55
CA VAL A 27 -6.42 -5.71 2.50
C VAL A 27 -7.38 -4.69 3.08
N ALA A 28 -7.67 -4.78 4.38
CA ALA A 28 -8.62 -3.91 5.04
C ALA A 28 -8.10 -3.36 6.37
N CYS A 29 -8.51 -2.13 6.67
CA CYS A 29 -8.44 -1.55 8.01
C CYS A 29 -9.85 -1.10 8.39
N ARG A 30 -10.08 -0.78 9.67
CA ARG A 30 -11.42 -0.42 10.19
C ARG A 30 -12.20 0.57 9.31
N GLY A 31 -11.53 1.59 8.76
CA GLY A 31 -12.16 2.62 7.96
C GLY A 31 -11.97 2.48 6.45
N GLY A 32 -11.24 1.47 5.97
CA GLY A 32 -10.97 1.27 4.54
C GLY A 32 -10.17 2.37 3.82
N VAL A 33 -9.86 3.52 4.42
CA VAL A 33 -9.26 4.65 3.67
C VAL A 33 -7.76 4.79 3.92
N GLY A 34 -7.32 4.96 5.17
CA GLY A 34 -5.93 5.27 5.49
C GLY A 34 -4.95 4.13 5.31
N ARG A 35 -5.00 3.15 6.22
CA ARG A 35 -4.06 2.01 6.23
C ARG A 35 -4.26 1.12 5.01
N THR A 36 -5.52 0.87 4.62
CA THR A 36 -5.84 0.17 3.37
C THR A 36 -5.24 0.90 2.17
N GLY A 37 -5.54 2.19 1.97
CA GLY A 37 -4.98 2.95 0.86
C GLY A 37 -3.45 3.03 0.88
N THR A 38 -2.84 3.03 2.08
CA THR A 38 -1.38 2.98 2.21
C THR A 38 -0.81 1.62 1.79
N ALA A 39 -1.46 0.52 2.17
CA ALA A 39 -1.05 -0.81 1.77
C ALA A 39 -1.22 -1.02 0.25
N LEU A 40 -2.34 -0.57 -0.34
CA LEU A 40 -2.55 -0.62 -1.79
C LEU A 40 -1.52 0.21 -2.56
N ALA A 41 -1.20 1.42 -2.08
CA ALA A 41 -0.14 2.22 -2.68
C ALA A 41 1.24 1.54 -2.56
N ALA A 42 1.52 0.87 -1.44
CA ALA A 42 2.78 0.15 -1.24
C ALA A 42 2.88 -1.08 -2.15
N LEU A 43 1.79 -1.84 -2.32
CA LEU A 43 1.72 -2.95 -3.27
C LEU A 43 2.02 -2.47 -4.69
N ALA A 44 1.43 -1.35 -5.12
CA ALA A 44 1.71 -0.78 -6.43
C ALA A 44 3.19 -0.38 -6.59
N ILE A 45 3.83 0.17 -5.54
CA ILE A 45 5.27 0.49 -5.57
C ILE A 45 6.11 -0.78 -5.70
N LEU A 46 5.81 -1.80 -4.90
CA LEU A 46 6.50 -3.09 -4.96
C LEU A 46 6.30 -3.80 -6.30
N ASP A 47 5.19 -3.53 -6.98
CA ASP A 47 4.88 -4.00 -8.34
C ASP A 47 5.50 -3.11 -9.44
N GLY A 48 6.31 -2.11 -9.07
CA GLY A 48 7.11 -1.31 -10.00
C GLY A 48 6.58 0.10 -10.30
N LEU A 49 5.48 0.54 -9.69
CA LEU A 49 5.00 1.91 -9.84
C LEU A 49 5.93 2.91 -9.13
N PRO A 50 6.39 3.99 -9.80
CA PRO A 50 7.17 5.03 -9.13
C PRO A 50 6.46 5.62 -7.92
N VAL A 51 7.19 5.84 -6.83
CA VAL A 51 6.61 6.24 -5.52
C VAL A 51 5.85 7.57 -5.57
N GLU A 52 6.26 8.48 -6.45
CA GLU A 52 5.60 9.77 -6.70
C GLU A 52 4.22 9.61 -7.32
N ARG A 53 4.00 8.50 -8.03
CA ARG A 53 2.75 8.16 -8.72
C ARG A 53 1.81 7.32 -7.84
N ALA A 54 2.31 6.69 -6.79
CA ALA A 54 1.54 5.75 -5.97
C ALA A 54 0.30 6.36 -5.30
N VAL A 55 0.43 7.54 -4.69
CA VAL A 55 -0.71 8.21 -4.02
C VAL A 55 -1.76 8.71 -5.03
N PRO A 56 -1.38 9.41 -6.13
CA PRO A 56 -2.34 9.73 -7.19
C PRO A 56 -3.04 8.49 -7.75
N TRP A 57 -2.30 7.40 -8.00
CA TRP A 57 -2.81 6.17 -8.56
C TRP A 57 -3.87 5.52 -7.65
N VAL A 58 -3.56 5.32 -6.37
CA VAL A 58 -4.53 4.70 -5.43
C VAL A 58 -5.74 5.59 -5.20
N ARG A 59 -5.59 6.92 -5.28
CA ARG A 59 -6.72 7.85 -5.15
C ARG A 59 -7.65 7.83 -6.35
N ALA A 60 -7.10 7.63 -7.54
CA ALA A 60 -7.88 7.51 -8.76
C ALA A 60 -8.58 6.15 -8.88
N GLY A 61 -7.90 5.06 -8.49
CA GLY A 61 -8.39 3.69 -8.68
C GLY A 61 -9.14 3.08 -7.49
N TYR A 62 -8.97 3.61 -6.27
CA TYR A 62 -9.57 3.02 -5.07
C TYR A 62 -10.43 4.00 -4.28
N HIS A 63 -9.84 5.06 -3.71
CA HIS A 63 -10.59 6.01 -2.90
C HIS A 63 -9.94 7.40 -2.89
N PRO A 64 -10.65 8.51 -3.18
CA PRO A 64 -10.05 9.83 -3.34
C PRO A 64 -9.34 10.36 -2.08
N LYS A 65 -9.74 9.87 -0.90
CA LYS A 65 -9.10 10.19 0.40
C LYS A 65 -8.03 9.19 0.86
N ALA A 66 -7.70 8.19 0.05
CA ALA A 66 -6.69 7.19 0.39
C ALA A 66 -5.37 7.85 0.80
N VAL A 67 -4.66 7.19 1.74
CA VAL A 67 -3.43 7.72 2.37
C VAL A 67 -3.72 9.05 3.09
N GLU A 68 -4.36 8.92 4.26
CA GLU A 68 -4.97 10.02 5.03
C GLU A 68 -3.96 10.97 5.68
N THR A 69 -2.79 10.46 6.07
CA THR A 69 -1.84 11.20 6.91
C THR A 69 -0.52 11.51 6.20
N PRO A 70 0.15 12.62 6.55
CA PRO A 70 1.50 12.91 6.06
C PRO A 70 2.52 11.80 6.39
N TRP A 71 2.36 11.13 7.53
CA TRP A 71 3.24 10.04 7.96
C TRP A 71 3.12 8.80 7.08
N GLN A 72 1.91 8.46 6.62
CA GLN A 72 1.69 7.40 5.62
C GLN A 72 2.40 7.72 4.30
N ARG A 73 2.30 8.96 3.81
CA ARG A 73 3.03 9.40 2.62
C ARG A 73 4.53 9.33 2.79
N ARG A 74 5.04 9.73 3.96
CA ARG A 74 6.47 9.65 4.28
C ARG A 74 6.98 8.21 4.34
N TRP A 75 6.17 7.30 4.86
CA TRP A 75 6.50 5.88 4.90
C TRP A 75 6.57 5.27 3.49
N LEU A 76 5.64 5.63 2.59
CA LEU A 76 5.65 5.19 1.18
C LEU A 76 6.96 5.56 0.47
N ARG A 77 7.51 6.75 0.71
CA ARG A 77 8.81 7.19 0.14
C ARG A 77 10.00 6.30 0.48
N ARG A 78 9.85 5.44 1.48
CA ARG A 78 10.93 4.54 1.89
C ARG A 78 10.72 3.13 1.33
N VAL A 79 9.54 2.81 0.77
CA VAL A 79 9.20 1.47 0.26
C VAL A 79 10.11 1.17 -0.93
N THR A 80 10.78 0.02 -0.86
CA THR A 80 11.79 -0.48 -1.81
C THR A 80 11.68 -1.99 -1.87
#